data_AF-A0A936FSA8-F1
#
_entry.id   AF-A0A936FSA8-F1
#
_cell.length_a   1.000
_cell.length_b   1.000
_cell.length_c   1.000
_cell.angle_alpha   90.00
_cell.angle_beta   90.00
_cell.angle_gamma   90.00
#
_symmetry.space_group_name_H-M   'P 1'
#
loop_
_entity.id
_entity.type
_entity.pdbx_description
1 polymer ?
#
loop_
_entity_poly.entity_id
_entity_poly.type
_entity_poly.pdbx_seq_one_letter_code
_entity_poly.pdbx_strand_id
1 'polypeptide(L)'
;MKQLLILSRLRHIDDLTIKISNDMPISIDVEKDYLYNLGIEKGIEKGIEKGIEKGIEKGIEKNTIELVLNAFNNGITLQLIANITNISLSKVKEILKNHKKL
;
A
#
# COMPACT_ATOMS: atom_id res chain seq x y z
N MET A 1 -5.28 32.79 -10.49
CA MET A 1 -6.20 33.32 -11.53
C MET A 1 -7.15 34.42 -11.04
N LYS A 2 -7.92 34.26 -9.96
CA LYS A 2 -8.95 35.27 -9.55
C LYS A 2 -8.40 36.69 -9.33
N GLN A 3 -7.21 36.84 -8.75
CA GLN A 3 -6.60 38.15 -8.49
C GLN A 3 -6.16 38.89 -9.77
N LEU A 4 -5.63 38.16 -10.76
CA LEU A 4 -5.20 38.73 -12.04
C LEU A 4 -6.39 39.29 -12.84
N LEU A 5 -7.52 38.57 -12.83
CA LEU A 5 -8.76 39.00 -13.50
C LEU A 5 -9.34 40.28 -12.89
N ILE A 6 -9.31 40.39 -11.56
CA ILE A 6 -9.74 41.60 -10.84
C ILE A 6 -8.87 42.80 -11.25
N LEU A 7 -7.54 42.64 -11.23
CA LEU A 7 -6.60 43.70 -11.61
C LEU A 7 -6.70 44.09 -13.09
N SER A 8 -7.04 43.13 -13.96
CA SER A 8 -7.24 43.38 -15.38
C SER A 8 -8.48 44.23 -15.66
N ARG A 9 -9.59 43.94 -14.97
CA ARG A 9 -10.84 44.70 -15.10
C ARG A 9 -10.68 46.14 -14.60
N LEU A 10 -9.92 46.34 -13.53
CA LEU A 10 -9.62 47.68 -12.99
C LEU A 10 -8.80 48.56 -13.95
N ARG A 11 -8.09 47.97 -14.91
CA ARG A 11 -7.26 48.68 -15.89
C ARG A 11 -7.86 48.71 -17.30
N HIS A 12 -9.09 48.19 -17.50
CA HIS A 12 -9.75 48.09 -18.80
C HIS A 12 -8.88 47.38 -19.88
N ILE A 13 -8.16 46.34 -19.49
CA ILE A 13 -7.30 45.51 -20.37
C ILE A 13 -7.71 44.02 -20.34
N ASP A 14 -8.96 43.76 -19.98
CA ASP A 14 -9.56 42.44 -19.84
C ASP A 14 -9.58 41.65 -21.15
N ASP A 15 -9.91 42.26 -22.29
CA ASP A 15 -9.87 41.57 -23.58
C ASP A 15 -8.48 41.04 -23.93
N LEU A 16 -7.44 41.85 -23.66
CA LEU A 16 -6.06 41.47 -23.92
C LEU A 16 -5.60 40.37 -22.96
N THR A 17 -5.99 40.46 -21.68
CA THR A 17 -5.63 39.46 -20.66
C THR A 17 -6.33 38.12 -20.90
N ILE A 18 -7.58 38.14 -21.38
CA ILE A 18 -8.32 36.94 -21.77
C ILE A 18 -7.66 36.27 -22.97
N LYS A 19 -7.30 37.03 -24.01
CA LYS A 19 -6.54 36.50 -25.17
C LYS A 19 -5.23 35.85 -24.74
N ILE A 20 -4.39 36.59 -24.00
CA ILE A 20 -3.07 36.11 -23.56
C ILE A 20 -3.20 34.89 -22.64
N SER A 21 -4.21 34.84 -21.77
CA SER A 21 -4.44 33.69 -20.89
C SER A 21 -4.89 32.44 -21.65
N ASN A 22 -5.64 32.60 -22.75
CA ASN A 22 -6.07 31.49 -23.59
C ASN A 22 -4.95 31.02 -24.53
N ASP A 23 -4.09 31.94 -24.97
CA ASP A 23 -2.98 31.67 -25.87
C ASP A 23 -1.71 31.19 -25.15
N MET A 24 -1.66 31.25 -23.82
CA MET A 24 -0.59 30.63 -23.03
C MET A 24 -0.87 29.12 -22.91
N PRO A 25 -0.14 28.24 -23.62
CA PRO A 25 -0.13 26.84 -23.22
C PRO A 25 0.44 26.80 -21.80
N ILE A 26 -0.36 26.33 -20.85
CA ILE A 26 0.14 26.01 -19.53
C ILE A 26 1.04 24.79 -19.71
N SER A 27 2.31 25.00 -20.07
CA SER A 27 3.34 23.96 -20.06
C SER A 27 3.80 23.76 -18.62
N ILE A 28 2.93 23.19 -17.79
CA ILE A 28 3.34 22.70 -16.48
C ILE A 28 4.22 21.48 -16.72
N ASP A 29 5.49 21.63 -16.40
CA ASP A 29 6.41 20.53 -16.23
C ASP A 29 5.96 19.72 -15.00
N VAL A 30 5.21 18.65 -15.27
CA VAL A 30 4.55 17.81 -14.25
C VAL A 30 5.55 17.26 -13.24
N GLU A 31 6.77 16.96 -13.67
CA GLU A 31 7.84 16.43 -12.80
C GLU A 31 8.33 17.48 -11.78
N LYS A 32 8.18 18.77 -12.09
CA LYS A 32 8.50 19.88 -11.17
C LYS A 32 7.30 20.36 -10.37
N ASP A 33 6.11 19.83 -10.64
CA ASP A 33 4.91 20.21 -9.90
C ASP A 33 4.96 19.67 -8.46
N TYR A 34 4.73 20.56 -7.50
CA TYR A 34 4.78 20.23 -6.08
C TYR A 34 3.71 19.19 -5.68
N LEU A 35 2.49 19.31 -6.23
CA LEU A 35 1.39 18.39 -5.91
C LEU A 35 1.63 17.01 -6.52
N TYR A 36 2.23 16.96 -7.72
CA TYR A 36 2.66 15.71 -8.33
C TYR A 36 3.69 14.98 -7.46
N ASN A 37 4.75 15.67 -7.05
CA ASN A 37 5.78 15.09 -6.18
C ASN A 37 5.23 14.62 -4.83
N LEU A 38 4.32 15.40 -4.21
CA LEU A 38 3.62 15.00 -2.99
C LEU A 38 2.74 13.74 -3.20
N GLY A 39 2.12 13.61 -4.37
CA GLY A 39 1.35 12.43 -4.75
C GLY A 39 2.23 11.18 -4.90
N ILE A 40 3.40 11.33 -5.51
CA ILE A 40 4.40 10.26 -5.65
C ILE A 40 4.92 9.82 -4.29
N GLU A 41 5.32 10.76 -3.42
CA GLU A 41 5.81 10.45 -2.07
C GLU A 41 4.78 9.66 -1.25
N LYS A 42 3.52 10.12 -1.22
CA LYS A 42 2.41 9.40 -0.56
C LYS A 42 2.14 8.03 -1.18
N GLY A 43 2.31 7.91 -2.50
CA GLY A 43 2.15 6.64 -3.20
C GLY A 43 3.23 5.63 -2.80
N ILE A 44 4.48 6.08 -2.72
CA ILE A 44 5.63 5.29 -2.30
C ILE A 44 5.47 4.85 -0.84
N GLU A 45 5.17 5.78 0.07
CA GLU A 45 4.98 5.48 1.50
C GLU A 45 3.90 4.40 1.71
N LYS A 46 2.71 4.59 1.11
CA LYS A 46 1.63 3.60 1.18
C LYS A 46 2.00 2.27 0.52
N GLY A 47 2.80 2.30 -0.54
CA GLY A 47 3.29 1.11 -1.22
C GLY A 47 4.23 0.30 -0.33
N ILE A 48 5.18 0.98 0.32
CA ILE A 48 6.14 0.38 1.25
C ILE A 48 5.42 -0.19 2.47
N GLU A 49 4.54 0.59 3.11
CA GLU A 49 3.79 0.15 4.29
C GLU A 49 2.99 -1.13 4.01
N LYS A 50 2.18 -1.13 2.94
CA LYS A 50 1.43 -2.31 2.51
C LYS A 50 2.32 -3.49 2.12
N GLY A 51 3.49 -3.21 1.55
CA GLY A 51 4.47 -4.23 1.18
C GLY A 51 5.07 -4.91 2.41
N ILE A 52 5.46 -4.13 3.41
CA ILE A 52 6.03 -4.61 4.67
C ILE A 52 4.98 -5.41 5.44
N GLU A 53 3.76 -4.88 5.61
CA GLU A 53 2.68 -5.56 6.33
C GLU A 53 2.38 -6.94 5.73
N LYS A 54 2.16 -7.00 4.41
CA LYS A 54 1.96 -8.28 3.70
C LYS A 54 3.16 -9.21 3.77
N GLY A 55 4.38 -8.66 3.79
CA GLY A 55 5.60 -9.44 3.94
C GLY A 55 5.70 -10.10 5.31
N ILE A 56 5.42 -9.34 6.37
CA ILE A 56 5.42 -9.82 7.76
C ILE A 56 4.34 -10.89 7.95
N GLU A 57 3.11 -10.63 7.51
CA GLU A 57 2.00 -11.58 7.65
C GLU A 57 2.32 -12.92 6.98
N LYS A 58 2.79 -12.90 5.72
CA LYS A 58 3.23 -14.10 5.01
C LYS A 58 4.40 -14.80 5.69
N GLY A 59 5.31 -14.05 6.30
CA GLY A 59 6.44 -14.60 7.05
C GLY A 59 5.99 -15.35 8.30
N ILE A 60 5.10 -14.74 9.09
CA ILE A 60 4.52 -15.34 10.29
C ILE A 60 3.73 -16.60 9.95
N GLU A 61 2.91 -16.56 8.89
CA GLU A 61 2.12 -17.71 8.45
C GLU A 61 3.04 -18.89 8.03
N LYS A 62 4.07 -18.62 7.22
CA LYS A 62 5.05 -19.64 6.82
C LYS A 62 5.77 -20.24 8.02
N ASN A 63 6.24 -19.41 8.95
CA ASN A 63 6.92 -19.88 10.15
C ASN A 63 6.00 -20.73 11.03
N THR A 64 4.72 -20.35 11.14
CA THR A 64 3.71 -21.12 11.88
C THR A 64 3.49 -22.50 11.25
N ILE A 65 3.37 -22.55 9.92
CA ILE A 65 3.23 -23.81 9.18
C ILE A 65 4.45 -24.70 9.40
N GLU A 66 5.65 -24.16 9.25
CA GLU A 66 6.91 -24.90 9.45
C GLU A 66 7.02 -25.46 10.87
N LEU A 67 6.69 -24.65 11.87
CA LEU A 67 6.72 -25.07 13.28
C LEU A 67 5.72 -26.20 13.57
N VAL A 68 4.51 -26.13 13.01
CA VAL A 68 3.52 -27.22 13.11
C VAL A 68 4.05 -28.50 12.45
N LEU A 69 4.63 -28.39 11.26
CA LEU A 69 5.18 -29.53 10.52
C LEU A 69 6.37 -30.18 11.24
N ASN A 70 7.24 -29.37 11.84
CA ASN A 70 8.39 -29.83 12.61
C ASN A 70 7.94 -30.45 13.93
N ALA A 71 6.99 -29.85 14.63
CA ALA A 71 6.44 -30.40 15.85
C ALA A 71 5.77 -31.77 15.61
N PHE A 72 4.99 -31.89 14.54
CA PHE A 72 4.36 -33.16 14.17
C PHE A 72 5.39 -34.25 13.83
N ASN A 73 6.43 -33.89 13.06
CA ASN A 73 7.51 -34.83 12.72
C ASN A 73 8.28 -35.33 13.94
N ASN A 74 8.39 -34.51 15.00
CA ASN A 74 9.03 -34.87 16.25
C ASN A 74 8.12 -35.69 17.19
N GLY A 75 6.95 -36.15 16.71
CA GLY A 75 6.03 -36.99 17.49
C GLY A 75 5.20 -36.23 18.53
N ILE A 76 5.14 -34.90 18.45
CA ILE A 76 4.31 -34.10 19.36
C ILE A 76 2.83 -34.30 19.04
N THR A 77 2.00 -34.45 20.07
CA THR A 77 0.55 -34.64 19.90
C THR A 77 -0.12 -33.40 19.34
N LEU A 78 -1.11 -33.60 18.47
CA LEU A 78 -1.85 -32.50 17.81
C LEU A 78 -2.47 -31.51 18.80
N GLN A 79 -2.92 -31.99 19.97
CA GLN A 79 -3.47 -31.17 21.04
C GLN A 79 -2.40 -30.25 21.65
N LEU A 80 -1.20 -30.76 21.87
CA LEU A 80 -0.10 -29.98 22.43
C LEU A 80 0.41 -28.95 21.42
N ILE A 81 0.48 -29.31 20.13
CA ILE A 81 0.81 -28.36 19.06
C ILE A 81 -0.17 -27.19 19.05
N ALA A 82 -1.48 -27.48 19.03
CA ALA A 82 -2.53 -26.47 19.04
C ALA A 82 -2.40 -25.50 20.25
N ASN A 83 -2.11 -26.04 21.43
CA ASN A 83 -1.91 -25.25 22.64
C ASN A 83 -0.65 -24.36 22.58
N ILE A 84 0.48 -24.89 22.12
CA ILE A 84 1.76 -24.14 22.05
C ILE A 84 1.70 -23.05 20.98
N THR A 85 1.08 -23.35 19.84
CA THR A 85 1.01 -22.45 18.68
C THR A 85 -0.20 -21.52 18.70
N ASN A 86 -1.05 -21.67 19.72
CA ASN A 86 -2.26 -20.89 19.93
C ASN A 86 -3.21 -20.87 18.72
N ILE A 87 -3.26 -21.99 17.98
CA ILE A 87 -4.15 -22.19 16.83
C ILE A 87 -5.08 -23.37 17.09
N SER A 88 -6.26 -23.34 16.47
CA SER A 88 -7.25 -24.39 16.65
C SER A 88 -6.77 -25.74 16.11
N LEU A 89 -7.19 -26.83 16.78
CA LEU A 89 -6.96 -28.21 16.32
C LEU A 89 -7.39 -28.42 14.86
N SER A 90 -8.48 -27.77 14.44
CA SER A 90 -8.96 -27.82 13.05
C SER A 90 -7.95 -27.24 12.07
N LYS A 91 -7.33 -26.10 12.41
CA LYS A 91 -6.32 -25.45 11.57
C LYS A 91 -5.04 -26.29 11.48
N VAL A 92 -4.60 -26.88 12.60
CA VAL A 92 -3.45 -27.80 12.61
C VAL A 92 -3.69 -29.00 11.69
N LYS A 93 -4.88 -29.61 11.75
CA LYS A 93 -5.25 -30.73 10.85
C LYS A 93 -5.28 -30.30 9.38
N GLU A 94 -5.82 -29.11 9.08
CA GLU A 94 -5.85 -28.55 7.73
C GLU A 94 -4.43 -28.37 7.16
N ILE A 95 -3.51 -27.79 7.96
CA ILE A 95 -2.10 -27.60 7.57
C ILE A 95 -1.45 -28.94 7.25
N LEU A 96 -1.65 -29.97 8.08
CA LEU A 96 -1.06 -31.29 7.89
C LEU A 96 -1.63 -32.02 6.67
N LYS A 97 -2.94 -31.89 6.42
CA LYS A 97 -3.61 -32.44 5.23
C LYS A 97 -3.09 -31.81 3.95
N ASN A 98 -2.93 -30.48 3.93
CA ASN A 98 -2.39 -29.75 2.77
C ASN A 98 -0.95 -30.18 2.45
N HIS A 99 -0.19 -30.63 3.45
CA HIS A 99 1.20 -31.11 3.31
C HIS A 99 1.33 -32.64 3.22
N LYS A 100 0.22 -33.38 3.00
CA LYS A 100 0.20 -34.84 2.82
C LYS A 100 0.87 -35.63 3.97
N LYS A 101 0.89 -35.08 5.18
CA LYS A 101 1.40 -35.78 6.38
C LYS A 101 0.31 -36.55 7.12
N LEU A 102 -0.93 -36.46 6.63
CA LEU A 102 -2.16 -37.05 7.12
C LEU A 102 -3.06 -37.38 5.92
#